data_AF-A0A7K4IEV0-F1
#
_entry.id   AF-A0A7K4IEV0-F1
#
_cell.length_a   1.000
_cell.length_b   1.000
_cell.length_c   1.000
_cell.angle_alpha   90.00
_cell.angle_beta   90.00
_cell.angle_gamma   90.00
#
_symmetry.space_group_name_H-M   'P 1'
#
loop_
_entity.id
_entity.type
_entity.pdbx_description
1 polymer ?
#
loop_
_entity_poly.entity_id
_entity_poly.type
_entity_poly.pdbx_seq_one_letter_code
_entity_poly.pdbx_strand_id
1 'polypeptide(L)'
;MDESLKDMLKHGRRFERVKTSIDGVFIRRIPQSRDEPACLVLEVNPIGRSGNPMNRVGSIIRNMDELNAIRAILSQESVDEIMVAIERANRQSQPEHS
;
A
#
# COMPACT_ATOMS: atom_id res chain seq x y z
N MET A 1 18.42 -9.45 -6.57
CA MET A 1 17.45 -8.54 -5.92
C MET A 1 18.18 -7.40 -5.21
N ASP A 2 19.10 -7.69 -4.31
CA ASP A 2 19.79 -6.64 -3.53
C ASP A 2 20.55 -5.63 -4.39
N GLU A 3 21.29 -6.08 -5.40
CA GLU A 3 22.02 -5.16 -6.29
C GLU A 3 21.08 -4.27 -7.12
N SER A 4 19.97 -4.80 -7.63
CA SER A 4 18.96 -4.01 -8.32
C SER A 4 18.26 -3.00 -7.39
N LEU A 5 18.10 -3.31 -6.10
CA LEU A 5 17.56 -2.38 -5.12
C LEU A 5 18.58 -1.26 -4.81
N LYS A 6 19.86 -1.60 -4.64
CA LYS A 6 20.92 -0.60 -4.45
C LYS A 6 21.02 0.34 -5.65
N ASP A 7 20.95 -0.20 -6.86
CA ASP A 7 20.95 0.57 -8.10
C ASP A 7 19.74 1.49 -8.18
N MET A 8 18.53 0.96 -7.97
CA MET A 8 17.31 1.77 -7.92
C MET A 8 17.39 2.87 -6.87
N LEU A 9 17.90 2.60 -5.66
CA LEU A 9 18.03 3.62 -4.62
C LEU A 9 18.94 4.78 -5.06
N LYS A 10 20.08 4.47 -5.67
CA LYS A 10 21.10 5.45 -6.10
C LYS A 10 20.72 6.20 -7.38
N HIS A 11 20.26 5.47 -8.39
CA HIS A 11 20.13 5.95 -9.77
C HIS A 11 18.68 5.97 -10.27
N GLY A 12 17.74 5.41 -9.52
CA GLY A 12 16.33 5.34 -9.91
C GLY A 12 15.65 6.70 -9.99
N ARG A 13 14.59 6.77 -10.79
CA ARG A 13 13.82 7.99 -11.01
C ARG A 13 13.09 8.43 -9.73
N ARG A 14 12.73 9.71 -9.64
CA ARG A 14 11.90 10.21 -8.53
C ARG A 14 10.54 9.48 -8.57
N PHE A 15 10.13 8.90 -7.44
CA PHE A 15 8.89 8.12 -7.32
C PHE A 15 8.82 6.91 -8.26
N GLU A 16 9.98 6.38 -8.66
CA GLU A 16 10.03 5.14 -9.43
C GLU A 16 9.34 4.01 -8.68
N ARG A 17 8.56 3.22 -9.44
CA ARG A 17 7.75 2.12 -8.93
C ARG A 17 8.01 0.88 -9.76
N VAL A 18 8.44 -0.19 -9.10
CA VAL A 18 8.78 -1.47 -9.72
C VAL A 18 7.81 -2.54 -9.22
N LYS A 19 7.27 -3.35 -10.14
CA LYS A 19 6.42 -4.50 -9.80
C LYS A 19 7.27 -5.63 -9.21
N THR A 20 6.72 -6.33 -8.23
CA THR A 20 7.30 -7.60 -7.75
C THR A 20 6.63 -8.78 -8.43
N SER A 21 7.03 -9.99 -8.08
CA SER A 21 6.34 -11.23 -8.49
C SER A 21 5.02 -11.46 -7.76
N ILE A 22 4.70 -10.66 -6.73
CA ILE A 22 3.45 -10.74 -5.97
C ILE A 22 2.53 -9.63 -6.45
N ASP A 23 1.35 -10.00 -6.94
CA ASP A 23 0.34 -9.04 -7.37
C ASP A 23 -0.07 -8.12 -6.22
N GLY A 24 -0.12 -6.83 -6.53
CA GLY A 24 -0.43 -5.79 -5.55
C GLY A 24 0.73 -5.38 -4.67
N VAL A 25 1.92 -5.95 -4.85
CA VAL A 25 3.13 -5.59 -4.11
C VAL A 25 4.15 -4.95 -5.04
N PHE A 26 4.59 -3.76 -4.66
CA PHE A 26 5.50 -2.93 -5.45
C PHE A 26 6.64 -2.42 -4.56
N ILE A 27 7.78 -2.14 -5.19
CA ILE A 27 8.86 -1.39 -4.55
C ILE A 27 8.82 0.02 -5.11
N ARG A 28 8.79 1.02 -4.23
CA ARG A 28 8.75 2.43 -4.61
C ARG A 28 9.98 3.15 -4.08
N ARG A 29 10.57 4.01 -4.90
CA ARG A 29 11.65 4.91 -4.49
C ARG A 29 11.08 6.23 -4.03
N ILE A 30 11.31 6.58 -2.78
CA ILE A 30 11.01 7.90 -2.24
C ILE A 30 12.27 8.76 -2.42
N PRO A 31 12.20 9.87 -3.17
CA PRO A 31 13.34 10.76 -3.32
C PRO A 31 13.71 11.41 -1.98
N GLN A 32 14.96 11.81 -1.84
CA GLN A 32 15.42 12.60 -0.70
C GLN A 32 14.53 13.85 -0.53
N SER A 33 14.14 14.11 0.71
CA SER A 33 13.46 15.33 1.14
C SER A 33 14.43 16.19 1.97
N ARG A 34 13.94 17.32 2.49
CA ARG A 34 14.75 18.19 3.35
C ARG A 34 15.20 17.47 4.63
N ASP A 35 14.35 16.60 5.15
CA ASP A 35 14.52 16.01 6.48
C ASP A 35 14.82 14.50 6.44
N GLU A 36 14.61 13.83 5.30
CA GLU A 36 14.85 12.38 5.12
C GLU A 36 15.71 12.08 3.88
N PRO A 37 16.68 11.16 3.97
CA PRO A 37 17.41 10.68 2.80
C PRO A 37 16.48 9.90 1.85
N ALA A 38 16.92 9.74 0.60
CA ALA A 38 16.22 8.87 -0.34
C ALA A 38 16.13 7.45 0.24
N CYS A 39 14.98 6.78 0.06
CA CYS A 39 14.77 5.43 0.55
C CYS A 39 13.91 4.61 -0.41
N LEU A 40 13.98 3.29 -0.26
CA LEU A 40 13.04 2.36 -0.89
C LEU A 40 12.00 1.94 0.14
N VAL A 41 10.77 1.80 -0.32
CA VAL A 41 9.63 1.38 0.51
C VAL A 41 8.86 0.28 -0.20
N LEU A 42 8.18 -0.55 0.60
CA LEU A 42 7.18 -1.47 0.10
C LEU A 42 5.87 -0.71 -0.10
N GLU A 43 5.25 -0.85 -1.25
CA GLU A 43 3.90 -0.36 -1.49
C GLU A 43 2.96 -1.56 -1.67
N VAL A 44 1.91 -1.61 -0.86
CA VAL A 44 0.83 -2.58 -0.98
C VAL A 44 -0.40 -1.89 -1.55
N ASN A 45 -0.91 -2.40 -2.67
CA ASN A 45 -2.10 -1.90 -3.33
C ASN A 45 -2.88 -3.08 -3.90
N PRO A 46 -4.00 -3.49 -3.28
CA PRO A 46 -4.78 -4.63 -3.72
C PRO A 46 -5.13 -4.54 -5.20
N ILE A 47 -5.09 -5.67 -5.91
CA ILE A 47 -5.46 -5.75 -7.31
C ILE A 47 -6.92 -6.18 -7.41
N GLY A 48 -7.73 -5.36 -8.08
CA GLY A 48 -9.13 -5.69 -8.34
C GLY A 48 -9.27 -6.75 -9.43
N ARG A 49 -10.51 -7.20 -9.67
CA ARG A 49 -10.82 -8.22 -10.71
C ARG A 49 -10.38 -7.81 -12.14
N SER A 50 -10.18 -6.52 -12.38
CA SER A 50 -9.70 -5.98 -13.66
C SER A 50 -8.18 -6.10 -13.86
N GLY A 51 -7.44 -6.66 -12.89
CA GLY A 51 -5.98 -6.73 -12.91
C GLY A 51 -5.29 -5.39 -12.59
N ASN A 52 -6.06 -4.35 -12.25
CA ASN A 52 -5.55 -3.03 -11.91
C ASN A 52 -5.54 -2.80 -10.39
N PRO A 53 -4.62 -1.96 -9.87
CA PRO A 53 -4.65 -1.55 -8.48
C PRO A 53 -5.96 -0.86 -8.12
N MET A 54 -6.53 -1.21 -6.97
CA MET A 54 -7.80 -0.66 -6.48
C MET A 54 -7.68 0.82 -6.11
N ASN A 55 -6.50 1.23 -5.65
CA ASN A 55 -6.25 2.61 -5.21
C ASN A 55 -5.28 3.34 -6.14
N ARG A 56 -5.45 4.67 -6.29
CA ARG A 56 -4.48 5.52 -6.99
C ARG A 56 -3.11 5.54 -6.28
N VAL A 57 -3.14 5.45 -4.95
CA VAL A 57 -1.95 5.39 -4.09
C VAL A 57 -2.10 4.20 -3.17
N GLY A 58 -1.13 3.28 -3.18
CA GLY A 58 -1.08 2.16 -2.23
C GLY A 58 -0.59 2.59 -0.85
N SER A 59 -0.80 1.71 0.12
CA SER A 59 -0.23 1.87 1.47
C SER A 59 1.28 1.68 1.41
N ILE A 60 2.02 2.64 1.96
CA ILE A 60 3.48 2.62 2.01
C ILE A 60 3.92 2.01 3.34
N ILE A 61 4.88 1.09 3.29
CA ILE A 61 5.47 0.42 4.44
C ILE A 61 6.98 0.55 4.34
N ARG A 62 7.60 1.16 5.35
CA ARG A 62 8.99 1.60 5.35
C ARG A 62 9.95 0.60 5.97
N ASN A 63 9.49 -0.22 6.90
CA ASN A 63 10.32 -1.19 7.61
C ASN A 63 9.50 -2.39 8.11
N MET A 64 10.20 -3.36 8.70
CA MET A 64 9.59 -4.58 9.22
C MET A 64 8.72 -4.35 10.45
N ASP A 65 9.03 -3.37 11.30
CA ASP A 65 8.24 -3.07 12.49
C ASP A 65 6.86 -2.53 12.11
N GLU A 66 6.81 -1.61 11.13
CA GLU A 66 5.57 -1.11 10.55
C GLU A 66 4.77 -2.23 9.87
N LEU A 67 5.43 -3.11 9.11
CA LEU A 67 4.76 -4.25 8.49
C LEU A 67 4.14 -5.18 9.53
N ASN A 68 4.85 -5.47 10.62
CA ASN A 68 4.38 -6.34 11.69
C ASN A 68 3.24 -5.69 12.47
N ALA A 69 3.32 -4.39 12.76
CA ALA A 69 2.25 -3.63 13.40
C ALA A 69 0.97 -3.64 12.54
N ILE A 70 1.09 -3.40 11.22
CA ILE A 70 -0.05 -3.47 10.30
C ILE A 70 -0.65 -4.88 10.29
N ARG A 71 0.18 -5.93 10.22
CA ARG A 71 -0.30 -7.32 10.28
C ARG A 71 -1.06 -7.64 11.57
N ALA A 72 -0.55 -7.17 12.71
CA ALA A 72 -1.19 -7.38 14.01
C ALA A 72 -2.53 -6.64 14.15
N ILE A 73 -2.67 -5.47 13.51
CA ILE A 73 -3.94 -4.74 13.44
C ILE A 73 -4.92 -5.49 12.53
N LEU A 74 -4.49 -5.86 11.32
CA LEU A 74 -5.35 -6.50 10.33
C LEU A 74 -5.72 -7.95 10.68
N SER A 75 -5.06 -8.57 11.66
CA SER A 75 -5.43 -9.89 12.17
C SER A 75 -6.51 -9.85 13.26
N GLN A 76 -7.00 -8.67 13.67
CA GLN A 76 -8.04 -8.54 14.70
C GLN A 76 -9.42 -8.71 14.05
N GLU A 77 -10.24 -9.63 14.57
CA GLU A 77 -11.62 -9.82 14.10
C GLU A 77 -12.47 -8.54 14.23
N SER A 78 -12.18 -7.70 15.24
CA SER A 78 -12.85 -6.42 15.43
C SER A 78 -12.67 -5.45 14.27
N VAL A 79 -11.58 -5.56 13.51
CA VAL A 79 -11.37 -4.74 12.30
C VAL A 79 -12.35 -5.14 11.20
N ASP A 80 -12.62 -6.43 11.04
CA ASP A 80 -13.60 -6.95 10.07
C ASP A 80 -15.02 -6.53 10.47
N GLU A 81 -15.37 -6.63 11.76
CA GLU A 81 -16.66 -6.18 12.29
C GLU A 81 -16.90 -4.69 12.04
N ILE A 82 -15.87 -3.85 12.29
CA ILE A 82 -15.92 -2.41 12.00
C ILE A 82 -16.15 -2.17 10.51
N MET A 83 -15.44 -2.90 9.63
CA MET A 83 -15.61 -2.75 8.19
C MET A 83 -17.03 -3.11 7.75
N VAL A 84 -17.60 -4.21 8.25
CA VAL A 84 -18.99 -4.62 7.97
C VAL A 84 -19.98 -3.55 8.45
N ALA A 85 -19.74 -2.95 9.62
CA ALA A 85 -20.57 -1.87 10.13
C ALA A 85 -20.51 -0.62 9.23
N ILE A 86 -19.32 -0.25 8.73
CA ILE A 86 -19.13 0.85 7.77
C ILE A 86 -19.89 0.56 6.47
N GLU A 87 -19.76 -0.65 5.90
CA GLU A 87 -20.47 -1.02 4.68
C GLU A 87 -21.99 -0.96 4.82
N ARG A 88 -22.52 -1.31 6.01
CA ARG A 88 -23.94 -1.22 6.31
C ARG A 88 -24.39 0.24 6.38
N ALA A 89 -23.64 1.09 7.09
CA ALA A 89 -23.95 2.51 7.23
C ALA A 89 -23.94 3.23 5.86
N ASN A 90 -22.95 2.93 5.01
CA ASN A 90 -22.86 3.50 3.67
C ASN A 90 -24.07 3.13 2.79
N ARG A 91 -24.60 1.90 2.91
CA ARG A 91 -25.80 1.45 2.18
C ARG A 91 -27.07 2.17 2.65
N GLN A 92 -27.21 2.39 3.96
CA GLN A 92 -28.38 3.06 4.55
C GLN A 92 -28.40 4.57 4.28
N SER A 93 -27.24 5.16 3.98
CA SER A 93 -27.10 6.60 3.69
C SER A 93 -27.32 6.95 2.22
N GLN A 94 -27.40 5.95 1.33
CA GLN A 94 -27.81 6.15 -0.06
C GLN A 94 -29.35 6.24 -0.08
N PRO A 95 -29.96 7.34 -0.53
CA PRO A 95 -31.41 7.41 -0.64
C PRO A 95 -31.88 6.32 -1.61
N GLU A 96 -32.75 5.42 -1.13
CA GLU A 96 -33.44 4.43 -1.96
C GLU A 96 -34.41 5.14 -2.90
N HIS A 97 -33.97 5.85 -3.95
CA HIS A 97 -34.92 6.41 -4.90
C HIS A 97 -34.45 6.42 -6.36
N SER A 98 -35.31 5.77 -7.15
CA SER A 98 -35.74 6.07 -8.53
C SER A 98 -35.06 5.32 -9.66
#